data_AF-A0A916FAP0-F1
#
_entry.id   AF-A0A916FAP0-F1
#
_cell.length_a   1.000
_cell.length_b   1.000
_cell.length_c   1.000
_cell.angle_alpha   90.00
_cell.angle_beta   90.00
_cell.angle_gamma   90.00
#
_symmetry.space_group_name_H-M   'P 1'
#
loop_
_entity.id
_entity.type
_entity.pdbx_description
1 polymer ?
#
loop_
_entity_poly.entity_id
_entity_poly.type
_entity_poly.pdbx_seq_one_letter_code
_entity_poly.pdbx_strand_id
1 'polypeptide(L)'
;MELANFLEHHEKESMPEWLEAIELDDEVSNAVRVQNFFSSKLVFYPGSGSDGQPVQLFGSNHACHCFVYADYGLSQERLETEITNHGFEGYSTFKRIHLKKCEILSHWQPHLEADEFKKAQEKSKDWVDISLYAFLEILQRDTSLDDTHGAKRLAILFLGADGIACYDALFCQQHSMPLFGLVLQDHGLGGNYDRFGKDGLMERVARRTNRFPQYLLVANNTHAWQGYMKVPDLNFSVPIGAMHHHNRYLFKHLNDVDLKSSPKKSTYAYFTETEQSSRSDVEGFFTLDLQA
;
A
#
# COMPACT_ATOMS: atom_id res chain seq x y z
N MET A 1 -13.30 2.20 -21.96
CA MET A 1 -14.01 1.62 -20.80
C MET A 1 -13.71 2.49 -19.60
N GLU A 2 -14.68 2.85 -18.77
CA GLU A 2 -14.34 3.60 -17.54
C GLU A 2 -13.58 2.69 -16.57
N LEU A 3 -12.62 3.25 -15.83
CA LEU A 3 -11.84 2.49 -14.84
C LEU A 3 -12.73 1.82 -13.79
N ALA A 4 -13.78 2.50 -13.35
CA ALA A 4 -14.79 1.95 -12.45
C ALA A 4 -15.39 0.65 -13.01
N ASN A 5 -15.83 0.67 -14.28
CA ASN A 5 -16.37 -0.50 -14.95
C ASN A 5 -15.36 -1.65 -15.03
N PHE A 6 -14.07 -1.35 -15.29
CA PHE A 6 -13.04 -2.39 -15.30
C PHE A 6 -12.94 -3.09 -13.94
N LEU A 7 -12.85 -2.32 -12.85
CA LEU A 7 -12.74 -2.85 -11.50
C LEU A 7 -13.99 -3.64 -11.10
N GLU A 8 -15.18 -3.13 -11.42
CA GLU A 8 -16.44 -3.80 -11.12
C GLU A 8 -16.57 -5.15 -11.87
N HIS A 9 -16.14 -5.21 -13.13
CA HIS A 9 -16.28 -6.44 -13.93
C HIS A 9 -15.19 -7.48 -13.65
N HIS A 10 -13.98 -7.06 -13.29
CA HIS A 10 -12.83 -7.96 -13.21
C HIS A 10 -12.34 -8.23 -11.78
N GLU A 11 -12.58 -7.32 -10.84
CA GLU A 11 -11.93 -7.37 -9.52
C GLU A 11 -12.92 -7.32 -8.34
N LYS A 12 -14.21 -7.11 -8.61
CA LYS A 12 -15.27 -7.06 -7.60
C LYS A 12 -15.25 -8.30 -6.70
N GLU A 13 -15.27 -8.06 -5.40
CA GLU A 13 -15.36 -9.08 -4.37
C GLU A 13 -16.41 -8.72 -3.31
N SER A 14 -17.00 -9.76 -2.71
CA SER A 14 -17.82 -9.58 -1.52
C SER A 14 -16.97 -9.01 -0.37
N MET A 15 -17.61 -8.25 0.51
CA MET A 15 -16.96 -7.75 1.72
C MET A 15 -16.45 -8.95 2.56
N PRO A 16 -15.23 -8.87 3.14
CA PRO A 16 -14.72 -9.94 3.98
C PRO A 16 -15.66 -10.24 5.16
N GLU A 17 -15.91 -11.53 5.43
CA GLU A 17 -16.83 -11.96 6.49
C GLU A 17 -16.47 -11.39 7.87
N TRP A 18 -15.17 -11.27 8.17
CA TRP A 18 -14.69 -10.70 9.43
C TRP A 18 -15.05 -9.21 9.57
N LEU A 19 -15.07 -8.48 8.45
CA LEU A 19 -15.41 -7.05 8.42
C LEU A 19 -16.93 -6.87 8.49
N GLU A 20 -17.70 -7.81 7.94
CA GLU A 20 -19.15 -7.86 8.11
C GLU A 20 -19.56 -8.18 9.56
N ALA A 21 -18.84 -9.09 10.20
CA ALA A 21 -19.15 -9.59 11.54
C ALA A 21 -18.60 -8.70 12.69
N ILE A 22 -17.85 -7.64 12.38
CA ILE A 22 -17.30 -6.79 13.44
C ILE A 22 -18.40 -6.00 14.14
N GLU A 23 -18.35 -5.97 15.47
CA GLU A 23 -19.29 -5.27 16.33
C GLU A 23 -18.55 -4.25 17.19
N LEU A 24 -19.26 -3.24 17.73
CA LEU A 24 -18.64 -2.22 18.58
C LEU A 24 -17.95 -2.84 19.80
N ASP A 25 -18.62 -3.81 20.43
CA ASP A 25 -18.24 -4.37 21.72
C ASP A 25 -17.62 -5.78 21.59
N ASP A 26 -17.15 -6.13 20.38
CA ASP A 26 -16.60 -7.48 20.14
C ASP A 26 -15.29 -7.72 20.90
N GLU A 27 -15.16 -8.89 21.54
CA GLU A 27 -14.01 -9.29 22.37
C GLU A 27 -12.88 -9.97 21.56
N VAL A 28 -12.89 -9.87 20.22
CA VAL A 28 -11.82 -10.45 19.41
C VAL A 28 -10.47 -9.80 19.80
N SER A 29 -9.38 -10.56 19.79
CA SER A 29 -8.07 -10.01 20.09
C SER A 29 -7.51 -9.22 18.89
N ASN A 30 -6.67 -8.23 19.15
CA ASN A 30 -5.98 -7.48 18.08
C ASN A 30 -5.18 -8.39 17.15
N ALA A 31 -4.54 -9.43 17.68
CA ALA A 31 -3.79 -10.39 16.87
C ALA A 31 -4.69 -11.06 15.81
N VAL A 32 -5.89 -11.48 16.17
CA VAL A 32 -6.85 -12.08 15.22
C VAL A 32 -7.36 -11.04 14.23
N ARG A 33 -7.65 -9.81 14.67
CA ARG A 33 -8.07 -8.72 13.76
C ARG A 33 -7.01 -8.40 12.72
N VAL A 34 -5.76 -8.26 13.16
CA VAL A 34 -4.62 -8.00 12.28
C VAL A 34 -4.40 -9.15 11.30
N GLN A 35 -4.51 -10.40 11.76
CA GLN A 35 -4.42 -11.57 10.89
C GLN A 35 -5.52 -11.57 9.80
N ASN A 36 -6.77 -11.29 10.16
CA ASN A 36 -7.89 -11.21 9.23
C ASN A 36 -7.75 -10.05 8.24
N PHE A 37 -7.23 -8.91 8.70
CA PHE A 37 -6.95 -7.77 7.86
C PHE A 37 -5.88 -8.11 6.81
N PHE A 38 -4.75 -8.70 7.22
CA PHE A 38 -3.66 -9.08 6.30
C PHE A 38 -3.95 -10.31 5.43
N SER A 39 -5.02 -11.06 5.69
CA SER A 39 -5.51 -12.11 4.79
C SER A 39 -6.46 -11.60 3.69
N SER A 40 -6.87 -10.33 3.77
CA SER A 40 -7.76 -9.70 2.78
C SER A 40 -6.97 -9.16 1.57
N LYS A 41 -7.64 -8.81 0.47
CA LYS A 41 -7.02 -7.99 -0.57
C LYS A 41 -6.66 -6.64 0.03
N LEU A 42 -5.44 -6.16 -0.25
CA LEU A 42 -4.93 -4.91 0.30
C LEU A 42 -4.47 -3.94 -0.79
N VAL A 43 -4.82 -2.68 -0.61
CA VAL A 43 -4.21 -1.55 -1.32
C VAL A 43 -3.27 -0.82 -0.37
N PHE A 44 -2.00 -0.70 -0.74
CA PHE A 44 -0.99 0.03 0.01
C PHE A 44 -0.75 1.41 -0.59
N TYR A 45 -0.73 2.45 0.24
CA TYR A 45 -0.39 3.81 -0.15
C TYR A 45 0.74 4.37 0.73
N PRO A 46 1.99 4.33 0.24
CA PRO A 46 3.13 4.99 0.88
C PRO A 46 3.10 6.51 0.61
N GLY A 47 3.35 7.31 1.65
CA GLY A 47 3.28 8.77 1.58
C GLY A 47 1.86 9.25 1.25
N SER A 48 0.86 8.72 1.96
CA SER A 48 -0.54 8.92 1.61
C SER A 48 -1.06 10.33 1.90
N GLY A 49 -0.45 11.06 2.83
CA GLY A 49 -1.05 12.25 3.43
C GLY A 49 -2.48 11.96 3.88
N SER A 50 -3.41 12.84 3.47
CA SER A 50 -4.87 12.71 3.69
C SER A 50 -5.64 12.28 2.44
N ASP A 51 -5.00 11.66 1.44
CA ASP A 51 -5.61 11.36 0.16
C ASP A 51 -6.51 10.11 0.19
N GLY A 52 -7.82 10.35 0.08
CA GLY A 52 -8.84 9.31 0.03
C GLY A 52 -9.11 8.69 -1.34
N GLN A 53 -8.44 9.11 -2.42
CA GLN A 53 -8.71 8.65 -3.78
C GLN A 53 -8.58 7.13 -3.95
N PRO A 54 -7.59 6.43 -3.37
CA PRO A 54 -7.53 4.97 -3.48
C PRO A 54 -8.77 4.29 -2.88
N VAL A 55 -9.28 4.79 -1.76
CA VAL A 55 -10.52 4.30 -1.15
C VAL A 55 -11.71 4.60 -2.05
N GLN A 56 -11.81 5.83 -2.55
CA GLN A 56 -12.86 6.21 -3.51
C GLN A 56 -12.84 5.30 -4.75
N LEU A 57 -11.66 4.95 -5.27
CA LEU A 57 -11.53 4.14 -6.47
C LEU A 57 -11.84 2.66 -6.20
N PHE A 58 -11.12 2.02 -5.28
CA PHE A 58 -11.22 0.58 -5.09
C PHE A 58 -12.41 0.19 -4.20
N GLY A 59 -12.73 1.01 -3.19
CA GLY A 59 -13.81 0.75 -2.24
C GLY A 59 -15.21 0.93 -2.85
N SER A 60 -15.41 2.01 -3.63
CA SER A 60 -16.71 2.24 -4.30
C SER A 60 -17.06 1.16 -5.33
N ASN A 61 -16.05 0.54 -5.93
CA ASN A 61 -16.21 -0.52 -6.94
C ASN A 61 -16.15 -1.94 -6.35
N HIS A 62 -16.12 -2.08 -5.02
CA HIS A 62 -15.97 -3.36 -4.32
C HIS A 62 -14.75 -4.18 -4.77
N ALA A 63 -13.71 -3.53 -5.31
CA ALA A 63 -12.51 -4.20 -5.75
C ALA A 63 -11.53 -4.48 -4.59
N CYS A 64 -11.64 -3.69 -3.52
CA CYS A 64 -10.88 -3.89 -2.29
C CYS A 64 -11.58 -3.19 -1.12
N HIS A 65 -11.58 -3.84 0.05
CA HIS A 65 -12.23 -3.34 1.28
C HIS A 65 -11.22 -2.95 2.37
N CYS A 66 -9.93 -3.23 2.16
CA CYS A 66 -8.88 -3.08 3.17
C CYS A 66 -7.68 -2.28 2.61
N PHE A 67 -7.24 -1.27 3.35
CA PHE A 67 -6.24 -0.30 2.89
C PHE A 67 -5.16 -0.10 3.95
N VAL A 68 -3.91 0.07 3.50
CA VAL A 68 -2.80 0.41 4.38
C VAL A 68 -2.22 1.75 3.95
N TYR A 69 -2.24 2.74 4.83
CA TYR A 69 -1.76 4.09 4.61
C TYR A 69 -0.55 4.30 5.51
N ALA A 70 0.61 4.60 4.92
CA ALA A 70 1.84 4.84 5.69
C ALA A 70 2.40 6.24 5.38
N ASP A 71 2.47 7.08 6.41
CA ASP A 71 2.99 8.44 6.29
C ASP A 71 3.58 8.93 7.62
N TYR A 72 4.90 9.11 7.67
CA TYR A 72 5.59 9.69 8.83
C TYR A 72 5.58 11.22 8.86
N GLY A 73 5.12 11.89 7.80
CA GLY A 73 4.98 13.35 7.72
C GLY A 73 3.70 13.88 8.36
N LEU A 74 2.80 12.98 8.79
CA LEU A 74 1.53 13.31 9.42
C LEU A 74 1.46 12.71 10.82
N SER A 75 1.30 13.56 11.85
CA SER A 75 1.11 13.07 13.23
C SER A 75 -0.26 12.39 13.40
N GLN A 76 -0.36 11.50 14.38
CA GLN A 76 -1.62 10.80 14.69
C GLN A 76 -2.76 11.79 14.96
N GLU A 77 -2.52 12.80 15.81
CA GLU A 77 -3.53 13.82 16.16
C GLU A 77 -4.05 14.56 14.92
N ARG A 78 -3.14 14.95 14.02
CA ARG A 78 -3.52 15.63 12.79
C ARG A 78 -4.33 14.71 11.89
N LEU A 79 -3.91 13.47 11.71
CA LEU A 79 -4.65 12.50 10.90
C LEU A 79 -6.05 12.22 11.46
N GLU A 80 -6.18 12.02 12.77
CA GLU A 80 -7.48 11.80 13.41
C GLU A 80 -8.40 13.02 13.27
N THR A 81 -7.83 14.23 13.30
CA THR A 81 -8.55 15.48 13.05
C THR A 81 -9.04 15.55 11.59
N GLU A 82 -8.18 15.20 10.62
CA GLU A 82 -8.56 15.14 9.20
C GLU A 82 -9.68 14.11 8.94
N ILE A 83 -9.58 12.92 9.55
CA ILE A 83 -10.64 11.89 9.46
C ILE A 83 -11.95 12.41 10.05
N THR A 84 -11.89 13.15 11.16
CA THR A 84 -13.09 13.68 11.82
C THR A 84 -13.73 14.84 11.05
N ASN A 85 -12.93 15.74 10.50
CA ASN A 85 -13.43 16.98 9.88
C ASN A 85 -13.74 16.83 8.40
N HIS A 86 -12.97 16.01 7.68
CA HIS A 86 -13.08 15.83 6.24
C HIS A 86 -13.48 14.41 5.88
N GLY A 87 -12.93 13.42 6.60
CA GLY A 87 -13.33 12.03 6.52
C GLY A 87 -13.30 11.44 5.10
N PHE A 88 -14.07 10.37 4.93
CA PHE A 88 -14.34 9.77 3.63
C PHE A 88 -15.80 10.06 3.29
N GLU A 89 -16.06 10.69 2.15
CA GLU A 89 -17.40 11.12 1.78
C GLU A 89 -18.42 9.96 1.83
N GLY A 90 -19.50 10.13 2.61
CA GLY A 90 -20.54 9.13 2.81
C GLY A 90 -20.16 7.99 3.78
N TYR A 91 -19.07 8.13 4.52
CA TYR A 91 -18.62 7.20 5.54
C TYR A 91 -18.33 7.91 6.86
N SER A 92 -18.61 7.22 7.96
CA SER A 92 -18.27 7.65 9.31
C SER A 92 -17.47 6.58 10.05
N THR A 93 -16.68 6.99 11.05
CA THR A 93 -15.96 6.07 11.93
C THR A 93 -16.95 5.17 12.66
N PHE A 94 -16.86 3.87 12.41
CA PHE A 94 -17.58 2.84 13.16
C PHE A 94 -16.77 2.39 14.37
N LYS A 95 -15.49 2.08 14.17
CA LYS A 95 -14.61 1.57 15.24
C LYS A 95 -13.15 1.94 14.97
N ARG A 96 -12.45 2.43 15.98
CA ARG A 96 -11.00 2.66 15.95
C ARG A 96 -10.30 1.72 16.90
N ILE A 97 -9.28 1.02 16.41
CA ILE A 97 -8.51 0.06 17.20
C ILE A 97 -7.04 0.50 17.16
N HIS A 98 -6.52 1.00 18.27
CA HIS A 98 -5.09 1.31 18.38
C HIS A 98 -4.29 0.02 18.48
N LEU A 99 -3.20 -0.03 17.71
CA LEU A 99 -2.36 -1.21 17.57
C LEU A 99 -0.95 -0.89 18.04
N LYS A 100 -0.31 -1.87 18.67
CA LYS A 100 1.10 -1.84 19.02
C LYS A 100 1.92 -2.38 17.86
N LYS A 101 3.17 -1.93 17.76
CA LYS A 101 4.13 -2.43 16.76
C LYS A 101 4.22 -3.96 16.74
N CYS A 102 4.29 -4.60 17.91
CA CYS A 102 4.39 -6.07 18.01
C CYS A 102 3.14 -6.82 17.54
N GLU A 103 1.98 -6.15 17.46
CA GLU A 103 0.74 -6.74 16.93
C GLU A 103 0.73 -6.75 15.40
N ILE A 104 1.53 -5.88 14.76
CA ILE A 104 1.62 -5.73 13.30
C ILE A 104 2.87 -6.42 12.75
N LEU A 105 4.00 -6.26 13.43
CA LEU A 105 5.33 -6.70 12.96
C LEU A 105 5.91 -7.71 13.95
N SER A 106 5.69 -9.00 13.70
CA SER A 106 6.24 -10.07 14.56
C SER A 106 7.62 -10.54 14.12
N HIS A 107 7.96 -10.50 12.82
CA HIS A 107 9.20 -11.10 12.27
C HIS A 107 9.79 -10.37 11.05
N TRP A 108 9.95 -9.04 11.12
CA TRP A 108 10.54 -8.31 10.00
C TRP A 108 12.02 -8.63 9.79
N GLN A 109 12.35 -9.13 8.60
CA GLN A 109 13.71 -9.23 8.08
C GLN A 109 13.87 -8.20 6.93
N PRO A 110 14.75 -7.21 7.06
CA PRO A 110 14.90 -6.18 6.05
C PRO A 110 15.59 -6.71 4.79
N HIS A 111 15.11 -6.30 3.63
CA HIS A 111 15.69 -6.66 2.31
C HIS A 111 16.46 -5.49 1.66
N LEU A 112 17.01 -4.62 2.50
CA LEU A 112 17.87 -3.50 2.09
C LEU A 112 19.34 -3.95 2.11
N GLU A 113 20.10 -3.49 1.13
CA GLU A 113 21.56 -3.64 1.13
C GLU A 113 22.20 -2.67 2.14
N ALA A 114 23.46 -2.91 2.49
CA ALA A 114 24.16 -2.13 3.52
C ALA A 114 24.25 -0.63 3.21
N ASP A 115 24.46 -0.24 1.95
CA ASP A 115 24.52 1.15 1.50
C ASP A 115 23.13 1.82 1.50
N GLU A 116 22.09 1.08 1.11
CA GLU A 116 20.71 1.53 1.15
C GLU A 116 20.24 1.75 2.59
N PHE A 117 20.59 0.84 3.49
CA PHE A 117 20.30 0.96 4.92
C PHE A 117 21.01 2.16 5.54
N LYS A 118 22.29 2.37 5.20
CA LYS A 118 23.05 3.55 5.63
C LYS A 118 22.39 4.85 5.15
N LYS A 119 21.99 4.91 3.88
CA LYS A 119 21.29 6.07 3.30
C LYS A 119 19.96 6.35 4.02
N ALA A 120 19.19 5.32 4.32
CA ALA A 120 17.94 5.44 5.08
C ALA A 120 18.19 6.01 6.49
N GLN A 121 19.21 5.50 7.20
CA GLN A 121 19.58 5.99 8.53
C GLN A 121 20.10 7.43 8.54
N GLU A 122 20.94 7.78 7.55
CA GLU A 122 21.46 9.15 7.43
C GLU A 122 20.30 10.11 7.20
N LYS A 123 19.36 9.74 6.34
CA LYS A 123 18.19 10.56 6.10
C LYS A 123 17.29 10.62 7.31
N SER A 124 16.99 9.52 8.01
CA SER A 124 16.11 9.55 9.18
C SER A 124 16.61 10.42 10.32
N LYS A 125 17.93 10.65 10.45
CA LYS A 125 18.50 11.58 11.46
C LYS A 125 18.10 13.03 11.24
N ASP A 126 17.77 13.41 10.01
CA ASP A 126 17.25 14.75 9.69
C ASP A 126 15.77 14.91 10.16
N TRP A 127 15.11 13.81 10.57
CA TRP A 127 13.68 13.72 10.91
C TRP A 127 13.54 13.51 12.41
N VAL A 128 13.75 14.57 13.17
CA VAL A 128 13.93 14.52 14.63
C VAL A 128 12.63 14.23 15.41
N ASP A 129 11.47 14.13 14.76
CA ASP A 129 10.19 13.99 15.48
C ASP A 129 9.14 13.16 14.73
N ILE A 130 9.48 11.90 14.41
CA ILE A 130 8.49 10.94 13.89
C ILE A 130 7.77 10.30 15.07
N SER A 131 6.55 10.75 15.34
CA SER A 131 5.64 10.04 16.25
C SER A 131 5.13 8.77 15.56
N LEU A 132 5.69 7.61 15.94
CA LEU A 132 5.19 6.32 15.46
C LEU A 132 3.79 6.05 16.02
N TYR A 133 2.84 5.74 15.15
CA TYR A 133 1.51 5.29 15.53
C TYR A 133 1.02 4.20 14.61
N ALA A 134 0.07 3.40 15.12
CA ALA A 134 -0.70 2.49 14.32
C ALA A 134 -2.13 2.39 14.85
N PHE A 135 -3.11 2.53 13.97
CA PHE A 135 -4.49 2.21 14.31
C PHE A 135 -5.25 1.72 13.09
N LEU A 136 -6.16 0.77 13.32
CA LEU A 136 -7.10 0.28 12.34
C LEU A 136 -8.41 1.08 12.49
N GLU A 137 -8.75 1.81 11.43
CA GLU A 137 -9.99 2.56 11.29
C GLU A 137 -11.00 1.72 10.52
N ILE A 138 -12.12 1.40 11.15
CA ILE A 138 -13.27 0.78 10.51
C ILE A 138 -14.27 1.87 10.22
N LEU A 139 -14.53 2.08 8.94
CA LEU A 139 -15.52 3.03 8.44
C LEU A 139 -16.81 2.29 8.11
N GLN A 140 -17.95 2.94 8.31
CA GLN A 140 -19.25 2.44 7.91
C GLN A 140 -19.93 3.46 6.99
N ARG A 141 -20.50 2.96 5.89
CA ARG A 141 -21.27 3.79 4.98
C ARG A 141 -22.51 4.34 5.68
N ASP A 142 -22.82 5.60 5.42
CA ASP A 142 -24.04 6.24 5.90
C ASP A 142 -25.29 5.48 5.47
N THR A 143 -26.26 5.34 6.37
CA THR A 143 -27.48 4.56 6.14
C THR A 143 -28.41 5.16 5.08
N SER A 144 -28.18 6.41 4.69
CA SER A 144 -28.87 7.09 3.58
C SER A 144 -28.34 6.70 2.21
N LEU A 145 -27.20 6.03 2.12
CA LEU A 145 -26.52 5.65 0.88
C LEU A 145 -26.67 4.13 0.63
N ASP A 146 -26.90 3.75 -0.63
CA ASP A 146 -27.04 2.36 -1.04
C ASP A 146 -25.73 1.76 -1.57
N ASP A 147 -25.78 0.49 -1.98
CA ASP A 147 -24.62 -0.29 -2.46
C ASP A 147 -23.85 0.38 -3.59
N THR A 148 -24.48 1.27 -4.36
CA THR A 148 -23.83 1.97 -5.47
C THR A 148 -22.78 2.98 -5.01
N HIS A 149 -22.79 3.38 -3.74
CA HIS A 149 -21.75 4.24 -3.15
C HIS A 149 -20.48 3.45 -2.76
N GLY A 150 -20.58 2.14 -2.53
CA GLY A 150 -19.43 1.29 -2.19
C GLY A 150 -19.71 0.19 -1.16
N ALA A 151 -18.69 -0.29 -0.47
CA ALA A 151 -18.88 -1.30 0.56
C ALA A 151 -19.61 -0.77 1.79
N LYS A 152 -20.38 -1.63 2.49
CA LYS A 152 -21.01 -1.27 3.78
C LYS A 152 -19.98 -0.84 4.82
N ARG A 153 -18.83 -1.51 4.84
CA ARG A 153 -17.70 -1.17 5.70
C ARG A 153 -16.39 -1.22 4.93
N LEU A 154 -15.45 -0.39 5.37
CA LEU A 154 -14.08 -0.34 4.88
C LEU A 154 -13.13 -0.40 6.08
N ALA A 155 -11.96 -0.98 5.89
CA ALA A 155 -10.93 -1.06 6.92
C ALA A 155 -9.65 -0.36 6.45
N ILE A 156 -9.13 0.59 7.22
CA ILE A 156 -7.92 1.34 6.87
C ILE A 156 -6.94 1.27 8.03
N LEU A 157 -5.79 0.65 7.82
CA LEU A 157 -4.68 0.66 8.74
C LEU A 157 -3.82 1.90 8.46
N PHE A 158 -3.79 2.84 9.39
CA PHE A 158 -2.93 4.00 9.34
C PHE A 158 -1.65 3.78 10.14
N LEU A 159 -0.52 4.12 9.53
CA LEU A 159 0.81 3.94 10.10
C LEU A 159 1.61 5.25 9.99
N GLY A 160 2.06 5.76 11.14
CA GLY A 160 3.08 6.81 11.20
C GLY A 160 4.46 6.21 10.94
N ALA A 161 4.75 5.80 9.71
CA ALA A 161 5.93 4.98 9.39
C ALA A 161 6.45 5.20 7.96
N ASP A 162 7.67 4.73 7.70
CA ASP A 162 8.33 4.83 6.39
C ASP A 162 7.66 3.93 5.34
N GLY A 163 7.30 4.53 4.20
CA GLY A 163 6.60 3.83 3.13
C GLY A 163 7.40 2.64 2.56
N ILE A 164 8.72 2.78 2.39
CA ILE A 164 9.58 1.71 1.87
C ILE A 164 9.74 0.59 2.91
N ALA A 165 10.06 0.95 4.16
CA ALA A 165 10.19 -0.02 5.24
C ALA A 165 8.87 -0.75 5.53
N CYS A 166 7.73 -0.04 5.49
CA CYS A 166 6.41 -0.66 5.60
C CYS A 166 6.13 -1.62 4.44
N TYR A 167 6.46 -1.23 3.21
CA TYR A 167 6.28 -2.12 2.07
C TYR A 167 7.07 -3.44 2.24
N ASP A 168 8.33 -3.31 2.66
CA ASP A 168 9.20 -4.44 2.92
C ASP A 168 8.66 -5.32 4.06
N ALA A 169 8.37 -4.71 5.21
CA ALA A 169 7.97 -5.40 6.43
C ALA A 169 6.60 -6.09 6.33
N LEU A 170 5.67 -5.53 5.56
CA LEU A 170 4.30 -6.05 5.45
C LEU A 170 4.11 -6.99 4.25
N PHE A 171 4.77 -6.72 3.12
CA PHE A 171 4.43 -7.39 1.85
C PHE A 171 5.59 -8.18 1.24
N CYS A 172 6.83 -7.96 1.68
CA CYS A 172 8.01 -8.61 1.11
C CYS A 172 8.55 -9.78 1.96
N GLN A 173 7.87 -10.15 3.04
CA GLN A 173 8.28 -11.24 3.92
C GLN A 173 7.83 -12.60 3.37
N GLN A 174 8.48 -13.68 3.80
CA GLN A 174 8.28 -15.04 3.26
C GLN A 174 6.80 -15.51 3.31
N HIS A 175 6.05 -15.11 4.33
CA HIS A 175 4.65 -15.49 4.55
C HIS A 175 3.64 -14.37 4.27
N SER A 176 4.09 -13.24 3.70
CA SER A 176 3.19 -12.17 3.32
C SER A 176 2.27 -12.60 2.17
N MET A 177 1.02 -12.17 2.24
CA MET A 177 0.06 -12.29 1.14
C MET A 177 0.46 -11.34 -0.01
N PRO A 178 0.23 -11.73 -1.28
CA PRO A 178 0.43 -10.83 -2.40
C PRO A 178 -0.39 -9.55 -2.27
N LEU A 179 0.26 -8.40 -2.48
CA LEU A 179 -0.41 -7.11 -2.43
C LEU A 179 -1.34 -6.96 -3.66
N PHE A 180 -2.57 -6.51 -3.46
CA PHE A 180 -3.51 -6.33 -4.57
C PHE A 180 -3.19 -5.05 -5.36
N GLY A 181 -3.07 -3.92 -4.66
CA GLY A 181 -2.78 -2.63 -5.28
C GLY A 181 -1.69 -1.86 -4.56
N LEU A 182 -0.87 -1.12 -5.30
CA LEU A 182 0.10 -0.17 -4.76
C LEU A 182 -0.06 1.19 -5.42
N VAL A 183 -0.22 2.22 -4.61
CA VAL A 183 -0.23 3.61 -5.10
C VAL A 183 1.20 4.10 -5.23
N LEU A 184 1.58 4.56 -6.41
CA LEU A 184 2.88 5.17 -6.66
C LEU A 184 2.67 6.66 -6.90
N GLN A 185 3.23 7.47 -6.01
CA GLN A 185 3.33 8.91 -6.17
C GLN A 185 4.61 9.40 -5.48
N ASP A 186 5.58 9.85 -6.28
CA ASP A 186 6.83 10.36 -5.74
C ASP A 186 6.68 11.84 -5.39
N HIS A 187 6.97 12.20 -4.14
CA HIS A 187 6.82 13.58 -3.64
C HIS A 187 8.09 14.42 -3.74
N GLY A 188 9.08 13.99 -4.53
CA GLY A 188 10.33 14.73 -4.75
C GLY A 188 11.06 15.06 -3.44
N LEU A 189 11.26 16.36 -3.15
CA LEU A 189 11.88 16.85 -1.91
C LEU A 189 11.01 16.65 -0.65
N GLY A 190 9.79 16.13 -0.80
CA GLY A 190 8.77 16.01 0.25
C GLY A 190 8.96 14.89 1.28
N GLY A 191 10.08 14.17 1.25
CA GLY A 191 10.54 13.47 2.43
C GLY A 191 11.18 12.10 2.25
N ASN A 192 10.90 11.44 1.13
CA ASN A 192 11.43 10.10 0.90
C ASN A 192 12.94 10.14 0.65
N TYR A 193 13.68 9.24 1.31
CA TYR A 193 15.12 9.08 1.09
C TYR A 193 15.43 8.38 -0.25
N ASP A 194 14.44 7.76 -0.88
CA ASP A 194 14.52 7.20 -2.22
C ASP A 194 13.14 7.26 -2.91
N ARG A 195 13.06 6.87 -4.19
CA ARG A 195 11.82 6.87 -4.96
C ARG A 195 11.01 5.60 -4.68
N PHE A 196 9.68 5.75 -4.73
CA PHE A 196 8.74 4.63 -4.75
C PHE A 196 8.58 4.08 -6.16
N GLY A 197 8.61 4.94 -7.18
CA GLY A 197 8.42 4.57 -8.57
C GLY A 197 9.60 3.83 -9.21
N LYS A 198 9.59 3.79 -10.55
CA LYS A 198 10.58 3.08 -11.36
C LYS A 198 12.03 3.40 -10.98
N ASP A 199 12.84 2.34 -10.93
CA ASP A 199 14.26 2.31 -10.55
C ASP A 199 14.52 2.86 -9.13
N GLY A 200 13.46 3.01 -8.32
CA GLY A 200 13.50 3.40 -6.92
C GLY A 200 13.76 2.22 -6.00
N LEU A 201 14.07 2.50 -4.73
CA LEU A 201 14.36 1.46 -3.74
C LEU A 201 13.20 0.49 -3.53
N MET A 202 11.95 0.98 -3.55
CA MET A 202 10.78 0.11 -3.36
C MET A 202 10.66 -0.96 -4.46
N GLU A 203 10.91 -0.60 -5.72
CA GLU A 203 10.98 -1.56 -6.83
C GLU A 203 12.16 -2.53 -6.66
N ARG A 204 13.32 -2.05 -6.21
CA ARG A 204 14.47 -2.93 -5.96
C ARG A 204 14.16 -3.99 -4.90
N VAL A 205 13.51 -3.59 -3.81
CA VAL A 205 13.03 -4.51 -2.77
C VAL A 205 12.04 -5.52 -3.36
N ALA A 206 11.03 -5.07 -4.11
CA ALA A 206 10.08 -5.96 -4.79
C ALA A 206 10.76 -7.00 -5.70
N ARG A 207 11.77 -6.58 -6.48
CA ARG A 207 12.55 -7.47 -7.35
C ARG A 207 13.38 -8.48 -6.56
N ARG A 208 14.06 -8.05 -5.49
CA ARG A 208 14.88 -8.94 -4.65
C ARG A 208 14.06 -10.04 -3.98
N THR A 209 12.85 -9.70 -3.56
CA THR A 209 11.95 -10.65 -2.88
C THR A 209 10.99 -11.37 -3.82
N ASN A 210 10.98 -10.99 -5.10
CA ASN A 210 10.00 -11.44 -6.10
C ASN A 210 8.55 -11.25 -5.62
N ARG A 211 8.28 -10.11 -4.97
CA ARG A 211 6.96 -9.74 -4.45
C ARG A 211 6.47 -8.49 -5.16
N PHE A 212 5.60 -8.68 -6.13
CA PHE A 212 5.01 -7.61 -6.93
C PHE A 212 3.52 -7.50 -6.63
N PRO A 213 2.97 -6.28 -6.48
CA PRO A 213 1.52 -6.10 -6.43
C PRO A 213 0.87 -6.51 -7.76
N GLN A 214 -0.41 -6.87 -7.73
CA GLN A 214 -1.15 -7.14 -8.97
C GLN A 214 -1.32 -5.85 -9.81
N TYR A 215 -1.61 -4.74 -9.14
CA TYR A 215 -1.85 -3.44 -9.75
C TYR A 215 -0.95 -2.34 -9.17
N LEU A 216 -0.54 -1.41 -10.04
CA LEU A 216 -0.02 -0.12 -9.63
C LEU A 216 -1.02 0.98 -10.01
N LEU A 217 -1.31 1.87 -9.08
CA LEU A 217 -2.02 3.14 -9.35
C LEU A 217 -0.98 4.26 -9.37
N VAL A 218 -0.58 4.69 -10.56
CA VAL A 218 0.64 5.47 -10.78
C VAL A 218 0.29 6.91 -11.13
N ALA A 219 0.72 7.86 -10.31
CA ALA A 219 0.59 9.27 -10.56
C ALA A 219 1.44 9.75 -11.76
N ASN A 220 0.99 10.79 -12.44
CA ASN A 220 1.64 11.32 -13.64
C ASN A 220 3.03 11.94 -13.40
N ASN A 221 3.42 12.16 -12.14
CA ASN A 221 4.74 12.63 -11.74
C ASN A 221 5.71 11.50 -11.37
N THR A 222 5.28 10.24 -11.49
CA THR A 222 6.11 9.06 -11.26
C THR A 222 5.95 8.08 -12.43
N HIS A 223 6.72 6.98 -12.38
CA HIS A 223 6.73 5.97 -13.42
C HIS A 223 6.45 4.60 -12.81
N ALA A 224 5.65 3.80 -13.51
CA ALA A 224 5.38 2.42 -13.15
C ALA A 224 6.66 1.59 -13.14
N TRP A 225 6.70 0.58 -12.27
CA TRP A 225 7.81 -0.38 -12.22
C TRP A 225 7.95 -1.14 -13.54
N GLN A 226 9.13 -1.71 -13.77
CA GLN A 226 9.38 -2.62 -14.88
C GLN A 226 8.46 -3.84 -14.78
N GLY A 227 8.01 -4.35 -15.93
CA GLY A 227 7.06 -5.47 -15.97
C GLY A 227 5.58 -5.10 -15.82
N TYR A 228 5.25 -3.81 -15.71
CA TYR A 228 3.86 -3.33 -15.67
C TYR A 228 3.43 -2.69 -16.98
N MET A 229 2.19 -2.97 -17.40
CA MET A 229 1.56 -2.28 -18.53
C MET A 229 0.37 -1.46 -18.09
N LYS A 230 0.27 -0.24 -18.65
CA LYS A 230 -0.91 0.60 -18.47
C LYS A 230 -2.12 -0.14 -19.01
N VAL A 231 -3.19 -0.23 -18.22
CA VAL A 231 -4.45 -0.82 -18.70
C VAL A 231 -5.01 0.13 -19.77
N PRO A 232 -5.15 -0.31 -21.03
CA PRO A 232 -5.53 0.58 -22.13
C PRO A 232 -6.99 1.06 -21.99
N ASP A 233 -7.29 2.18 -22.64
CA ASP A 233 -8.65 2.70 -22.83
C ASP A 233 -9.44 2.99 -21.55
N LEU A 234 -8.76 3.14 -20.41
CA LEU A 234 -9.35 3.60 -19.16
C LEU A 234 -9.40 5.12 -19.13
N ASN A 235 -10.60 5.68 -19.27
CA ASN A 235 -10.85 7.07 -18.96
C ASN A 235 -10.87 7.23 -17.44
N PHE A 236 -9.96 8.05 -16.92
CA PHE A 236 -9.98 8.47 -15.52
C PHE A 236 -10.93 9.66 -15.41
N SER A 237 -12.20 9.36 -15.11
CA SER A 237 -13.22 10.36 -14.78
C SER A 237 -13.23 10.72 -13.30
N VAL A 238 -12.36 10.10 -12.48
CA VAL A 238 -12.34 10.38 -11.03
C VAL A 238 -11.96 11.83 -10.80
N PRO A 239 -12.80 12.63 -10.11
CA PRO A 239 -12.50 14.02 -9.85
C PRO A 239 -11.26 14.15 -8.96
N ILE A 240 -10.66 15.33 -9.10
CA ILE A 240 -9.67 15.96 -8.23
C ILE A 240 -9.78 15.45 -6.77
N GLY A 241 -8.79 14.65 -6.36
CA GLY A 241 -8.71 14.06 -5.01
C GLY A 241 -7.35 13.46 -4.69
N ALA A 242 -6.56 13.12 -5.72
CA ALA A 242 -5.16 12.76 -5.54
C ALA A 242 -4.39 13.88 -4.83
N MET A 243 -3.51 13.52 -3.90
CA MET A 243 -2.59 14.46 -3.26
C MET A 243 -1.87 15.29 -4.34
N HIS A 244 -1.93 16.62 -4.25
CA HIS A 244 -1.41 17.58 -5.25
C HIS A 244 -2.03 17.53 -6.66
N HIS A 245 -3.23 16.97 -6.81
CA HIS A 245 -3.98 16.95 -8.07
C HIS A 245 -3.29 16.18 -9.21
N HIS A 246 -2.46 15.19 -8.87
CA HIS A 246 -1.85 14.33 -9.88
C HIS A 246 -2.87 13.32 -10.44
N ASN A 247 -3.00 13.29 -11.77
CA ASN A 247 -3.75 12.21 -12.42
C ASN A 247 -3.02 10.89 -12.19
N ARG A 248 -3.77 9.84 -11.82
CA ARG A 248 -3.23 8.49 -11.68
C ARG A 248 -3.70 7.60 -12.81
N TYR A 249 -2.93 6.55 -13.08
CA TYR A 249 -3.22 5.57 -14.11
C TYR A 249 -3.04 4.16 -13.55
N LEU A 250 -3.92 3.25 -13.92
CA LEU A 250 -3.84 1.86 -13.48
C LEU A 250 -2.91 1.09 -14.42
N PHE A 251 -1.96 0.38 -13.83
CA PHE A 251 -1.08 -0.55 -14.51
C PHE A 251 -1.23 -1.94 -13.91
N LYS A 252 -1.14 -2.98 -14.74
CA LYS A 252 -1.21 -4.39 -14.34
C LYS A 252 0.16 -5.04 -14.51
N HIS A 253 0.55 -5.86 -13.54
CA HIS A 253 1.77 -6.67 -13.63
C HIS A 253 1.63 -7.73 -14.73
N LEU A 254 2.64 -7.85 -15.59
CA LEU A 254 2.71 -8.92 -16.57
C LEU A 254 3.32 -10.15 -15.91
N ASN A 255 2.49 -11.17 -15.66
CA ASN A 255 3.04 -12.45 -15.27
C ASN A 255 3.65 -13.15 -16.51
N ASP A 256 4.55 -14.11 -16.30
CA ASP A 256 5.23 -14.85 -17.39
C ASP A 256 4.27 -15.47 -18.43
N VAL A 257 3.02 -15.71 -18.06
CA VAL A 257 1.96 -16.21 -18.94
C VAL A 257 1.48 -15.14 -19.93
N ASP A 258 1.37 -13.88 -19.49
CA ASP A 258 0.90 -12.75 -20.31
C ASP A 258 1.96 -12.26 -21.31
N LEU A 259 3.24 -12.46 -20.98
CA LEU A 259 4.37 -12.20 -21.87
C LEU A 259 4.40 -13.16 -23.07
N LYS A 260 3.86 -14.38 -22.93
CA LYS A 260 3.84 -15.40 -24.00
C LYS A 260 2.61 -15.30 -24.92
N SER A 261 1.52 -14.69 -24.47
CA SER A 261 0.27 -14.52 -25.22
C SER A 261 0.20 -13.20 -26.00
N SER A 262 1.13 -12.27 -25.75
CA SER A 262 1.19 -11.00 -26.45
C SER A 262 1.56 -11.18 -27.94
N PRO A 263 0.79 -10.60 -28.89
CA PRO A 263 1.06 -10.76 -30.31
C PRO A 263 2.44 -10.18 -30.65
N LYS A 264 3.28 -11.00 -31.28
CA LYS A 264 4.63 -10.69 -31.77
C LYS A 264 4.64 -9.56 -32.81
N LYS A 265 4.34 -8.32 -32.41
CA LYS A 265 4.58 -7.10 -33.20
C LYS A 265 4.89 -5.94 -32.27
N SER A 266 6.00 -6.06 -31.55
CA SER A 266 6.79 -4.92 -31.15
C SER A 266 8.16 -5.44 -30.72
N THR A 267 9.20 -5.02 -31.43
CA THR A 267 10.59 -5.31 -31.14
C THR A 267 10.95 -4.73 -29.78
N TYR A 268 10.93 -5.56 -28.74
CA TYR A 268 11.55 -5.25 -27.46
C TYR A 268 12.74 -6.19 -27.27
N ALA A 269 13.94 -5.64 -27.43
CA ALA A 269 15.16 -6.34 -27.09
C ALA A 269 15.31 -6.31 -25.56
N TYR A 270 15.26 -7.47 -24.93
CA TYR A 270 15.68 -7.64 -23.54
C TYR A 270 16.93 -8.51 -23.52
N PHE A 271 17.99 -7.97 -22.92
CA PHE A 271 19.19 -8.72 -22.55
C PHE A 271 18.87 -9.56 -21.33
N THR A 272 18.93 -10.88 -21.49
CA THR A 272 19.01 -11.81 -20.37
C THR A 272 20.49 -12.06 -20.08
N GLU A 273 21.02 -11.47 -19.01
CA GLU A 273 22.25 -11.97 -18.40
C GLU A 273 21.92 -12.51 -17.01
N THR A 274 21.91 -13.84 -16.95
CA THR A 274 21.99 -14.64 -15.73
C THR A 274 23.45 -14.70 -15.30
N GLU A 275 23.77 -14.24 -14.11
CA GLU A 275 24.91 -14.76 -13.36
C GLU A 275 24.54 -15.01 -11.90
N GLN A 276 24.63 -16.28 -11.52
CA GLN A 276 24.68 -16.76 -10.15
C GLN A 276 26.03 -16.36 -9.55
N SER A 277 26.02 -15.78 -8.35
CA SER A 277 27.21 -15.75 -7.49
C SER A 277 26.84 -16.05 -6.04
N SER A 278 27.37 -17.17 -5.56
CA SER A 278 27.39 -17.65 -4.19
C SER A 278 28.39 -16.87 -3.32
N ARG A 279 28.03 -16.61 -2.05
CA ARG A 279 28.87 -16.53 -0.83
C ARG A 279 27.95 -16.08 0.32
N SER A 280 27.59 -16.90 1.30
CA SER A 280 28.36 -17.29 2.50
C SER A 280 29.01 -16.11 3.22
N ASP A 281 28.65 -15.98 4.50
CA ASP A 281 29.23 -15.15 5.57
C ASP A 281 28.61 -13.76 5.77
N VAL A 282 27.59 -13.65 6.64
CA VAL A 282 27.56 -12.68 7.77
C VAL A 282 26.62 -13.25 8.86
N GLU A 283 27.14 -14.15 9.70
CA GLU A 283 26.63 -14.28 11.08
C GLU A 283 27.36 -13.26 11.95
N GLY A 284 26.61 -12.46 12.70
CA GLY A 284 27.14 -11.59 13.74
C GLY A 284 26.70 -10.14 13.59
N PHE A 285 25.84 -9.71 14.51
CA PHE A 285 25.68 -8.37 15.11
C PHE A 285 24.20 -8.07 15.39
N PHE A 286 23.65 -8.79 16.37
CA PHE A 286 22.51 -8.32 17.15
C PHE A 286 23.03 -7.48 18.31
N THR A 287 22.60 -6.22 18.38
CA THR A 287 22.06 -5.48 19.54
C THR A 287 22.36 -4.00 19.37
N LEU A 288 21.30 -3.18 19.22
CA LEU A 288 21.33 -1.81 19.71
C LEU A 288 19.99 -1.53 20.39
N ASP A 289 20.10 -1.23 21.67
CA ASP A 289 19.06 -0.84 22.61
C ASP A 289 18.11 0.21 22.03
N LEU A 290 16.82 -0.14 22.02
CA LEU A 290 15.73 0.81 22.07
C LEU A 290 15.13 0.72 23.47
N GLN A 291 15.84 1.31 24.43
CA GLN A 291 15.27 1.80 25.69
C GLN A 291 15.59 3.28 25.82
N ALA A 292 14.64 4.12 25.44
CA ALA A 292 14.30 5.41 26.05
C ALA A 292 12.99 5.89 25.44
#